data_AF-A0A101WD66-F1
#
_entry.id   AF-A0A101WD66-F1
#
_cell.length_a   1.000
_cell.length_b   1.000
_cell.length_c   1.000
_cell.angle_alpha   90.00
_cell.angle_beta   90.00
_cell.angle_gamma   90.00
#
_symmetry.space_group_name_H-M   'P 1'
#
loop_
_entity.id
_entity.type
_entity.pdbx_description
1 polymer ?
#
loop_
_entity_poly.entity_id
_entity_poly.type
_entity_poly.pdbx_seq_one_letter_code
_entity_poly.pdbx_strand_id
1 'polypeptide(L)' 'MFTFVSPTYPYNEKPLYDLDMASYSVVKTFGEQLGATYKGMPWETKESFAAVADYYAREK' A
#
# COMPACT_ATOMS: atom_id res chain seq x y z
N MET A 1 3.80 3.31 13.69
CA MET A 1 3.67 1.83 13.68
C MET A 1 4.00 1.37 12.28
N PHE A 2 4.93 0.43 12.12
CA PHE A 2 5.27 -0.15 10.82
C PHE A 2 4.40 -1.39 10.63
N THR A 3 3.51 -1.38 9.66
CA THR A 3 2.56 -2.45 9.39
C THR A 3 2.45 -2.65 7.88
N PHE A 4 2.12 -3.87 7.46
CA PHE A 4 1.97 -4.19 6.04
C PHE A 4 0.85 -3.38 5.38
N VAL A 5 -0.29 -3.20 6.07
CA VAL A 5 -1.45 -2.40 5.67
C VAL A 5 -1.82 -1.44 6.79
N SER A 6 -2.22 -0.20 6.46
CA SER A 6 -2.73 0.80 7.41
C SER A 6 -4.15 1.24 7.04
N PRO A 7 -5.20 0.59 7.60
CA PRO A 7 -6.59 0.91 7.25
C PRO A 7 -7.05 2.31 7.67
N THR A 8 -6.43 2.90 8.70
CA THR A 8 -6.78 4.24 9.21
C THR A 8 -6.16 5.38 8.41
N TYR A 9 -5.32 5.08 7.41
CA TYR A 9 -4.68 6.04 6.52
C TYR A 9 -5.03 5.67 5.06
N PRO A 10 -6.29 5.85 4.64
CA PRO A 10 -6.71 5.50 3.29
C PRO A 10 -6.09 6.44 2.25
N TYR A 11 -5.87 5.89 1.07
CA TYR A 11 -5.48 6.63 -0.12
C TYR A 11 -6.63 7.48 -0.66
N ASN A 12 -6.30 8.64 -1.18
CA ASN A 12 -7.21 9.47 -1.96
C ASN A 12 -6.51 9.99 -3.23
N GLU A 13 -7.23 10.05 -4.35
CA GLU A 13 -6.69 10.64 -5.58
C GLU A 13 -6.41 12.14 -5.44
N LYS A 14 -7.15 12.83 -4.57
CA LYS A 14 -6.90 14.24 -4.24
C LYS A 14 -5.84 14.29 -3.13
N PRO A 15 -4.63 14.85 -3.40
CA PRO A 15 -3.54 14.85 -2.42
C PRO A 15 -3.90 15.51 -1.08
N LEU A 16 -4.79 16.52 -1.10
CA LEU A 16 -5.25 17.19 0.12
C LEU A 16 -5.96 16.25 1.11
N TYR A 17 -6.54 15.15 0.62
CA TYR A 17 -7.27 14.16 1.43
C TYR A 17 -6.56 12.82 1.52
N ASP A 18 -5.32 12.74 1.00
CA ASP A 18 -4.57 11.50 0.96
C ASP A 18 -3.82 11.28 2.27
N LEU A 19 -4.44 10.55 3.20
CA LEU A 19 -3.81 10.20 4.47
C LEU A 19 -2.71 9.14 4.29
N ASP A 20 -2.74 8.37 3.20
CA ASP A 20 -1.73 7.36 2.92
C ASP A 20 -0.33 7.97 2.71
N MET A 21 -0.23 9.27 2.41
CA MET A 21 1.06 9.99 2.35
C MET A 21 1.82 9.94 3.69
N ALA A 22 1.12 9.83 4.83
CA ALA A 22 1.73 9.72 6.16
C ALA A 22 1.90 8.26 6.62
N SER A 23 1.51 7.29 5.79
CA SER A 23 1.49 5.87 6.12
C SER A 23 2.85 5.22 5.92
N TYR A 24 3.30 4.46 6.91
CA TYR A 24 4.47 3.59 6.81
C TYR A 24 4.17 2.22 6.14
N SER A 25 2.97 2.08 5.58
CA SER A 25 2.54 0.88 4.85
C SER A 25 3.26 0.74 3.50
N VAL A 26 3.56 -0.50 3.10
CA VAL A 26 4.07 -0.83 1.75
C VAL A 26 2.96 -0.99 0.72
N VAL A 27 1.70 -0.91 1.13
CA VAL A 27 0.52 -0.87 0.27
C VAL A 27 -0.28 0.40 0.53
N LYS A 28 -0.99 0.90 -0.47
CA LYS A 28 -1.96 1.99 -0.29
C LYS A 28 -3.34 1.39 -0.05
N THR A 29 -3.98 1.78 1.05
CA THR A 29 -5.30 1.22 1.45
C THR A 29 -6.41 1.97 0.75
N PHE A 30 -7.45 1.27 0.33
CA PHE A 30 -8.65 1.87 -0.24
C PHE A 30 -9.84 1.78 0.72
N GLY A 31 -10.72 2.78 0.67
CA GLY A 31 -11.98 2.78 1.43
C GLY A 31 -13.05 1.91 0.79
N GLU A 32 -13.36 2.15 -0.49
CA GLU A 32 -14.50 1.54 -1.18
C GLU A 32 -14.12 0.72 -2.43
N GLN A 33 -12.85 0.73 -2.80
CA GLN A 33 -12.36 0.06 -4.01
C GLN A 33 -11.39 -1.08 -3.69
N LEU A 34 -11.18 -1.96 -4.67
CA LEU A 34 -10.26 -3.09 -4.58
C LEU A 34 -9.02 -2.85 -5.45
N GLY A 35 -7.89 -3.40 -5.03
CA GLY A 35 -6.65 -3.42 -5.79
C GLY A 35 -6.73 -4.27 -7.05
N ALA A 36 -5.88 -3.93 -8.01
CA ALA A 36 -5.79 -4.59 -9.30
C ALA A 36 -4.74 -5.71 -9.29
N THR A 37 -3.60 -5.51 -8.62
CA THR A 37 -2.51 -6.52 -8.59
C THR A 37 -2.94 -7.80 -7.88
N TYR A 38 -3.59 -7.67 -6.72
CA TYR A 38 -4.10 -8.78 -5.92
C TYR A 38 -5.63 -8.72 -5.84
N LYS A 39 -6.30 -9.51 -6.69
CA LYS A 39 -7.77 -9.51 -6.79
C LYS A 39 -8.42 -9.76 -5.43
N GLY A 40 -9.39 -8.93 -5.07
CA GLY A 40 -10.15 -9.03 -3.82
C GLY A 40 -9.51 -8.33 -2.62
N MET A 41 -8.31 -7.75 -2.77
CA MET A 41 -7.67 -7.01 -1.69
C MET A 41 -8.12 -5.55 -1.66
N PRO A 42 -8.41 -4.96 -0.49
CA PRO A 42 -8.82 -3.56 -0.36
C PRO A 42 -7.62 -2.59 -0.37
N TRP A 43 -6.56 -2.92 -1.10
CA TRP A 43 -5.32 -2.15 -1.17
C TRP A 43 -4.56 -2.48 -2.46
N GLU A 44 -3.65 -1.60 -2.85
CA GLU A 44 -2.74 -1.80 -3.99
C GLU A 44 -1.28 -1.64 -3.55
N THR A 45 -0.36 -2.33 -4.21
CA THR A 45 1.07 -2.25 -3.91
C THR A 45 1.60 -0.84 -4.18
N LYS A 46 2.49 -0.37 -3.30
CA LYS A 46 3.36 0.79 -3.58
C LYS A 46 4.65 0.33 -4.23
N GLU A 47 5.42 1.26 -4.77
CA GLU A 47 6.77 0.99 -5.27
C GLU A 47 7.68 0.36 -4.20
N SER A 48 7.50 0.75 -2.94
CA SER A 48 8.24 0.17 -1.82
C SER A 48 7.98 -1.32 -1.61
N PHE A 49 6.79 -1.82 -1.95
CA PHE A 49 6.50 -3.26 -1.91
C PHE A 49 7.42 -4.01 -2.89
N ALA A 50 7.51 -3.54 -4.13
CA ALA A 50 8.34 -4.15 -5.16
C ALA A 50 9.83 -4.11 -4.76
N ALA A 51 10.29 -2.98 -4.23
CA ALA A 51 11.67 -2.84 -3.77
C ALA A 51 12.03 -3.86 -2.66
N VAL A 52 11.14 -4.06 -1.69
CA VAL A 52 11.34 -5.06 -0.62
C VAL A 52 11.26 -6.49 -1.18
N ALA A 53 10.31 -6.77 -2.07
CA ALA A 53 10.18 -8.08 -2.69
C ALA A 53 11.43 -8.45 -3.51
N ASP A 54 11.95 -7.53 -4.30
CA ASP A 54 13.15 -7.71 -5.11
C ASP A 54 14.39 -7.99 -4.25
N TYR A 55 14.52 -7.32 -3.11
CA TYR A 55 15.60 -7.57 -2.16
C TYR A 55 15.58 -9.03 -1.69
N TYR A 56 14.43 -9.51 -1.19
CA TYR A 56 14.30 -10.87 -0.68
C TYR A 56 14.30 -11.95 -1.77
N ALA A 57 13.96 -11.61 -3.01
CA ALA A 57 14.07 -12.53 -4.14
C ALA A 57 15.54 -12.83 -4.50
N ARG A 58 16.46 -11.90 -4.21
CA ARG A 58 17.91 -12.04 -4.47
C ARG A 58 18.68 -12.71 -3.33
N GLU A 59 18.12 -12.75 -2.13
CA GLU A 59 18.70 -13.43 -0.96
C GLU A 59 18.32 -14.93 -0.88
N LYS A 60 17.58 -15.45 -1.86
CA LYS A 60 17.35 -16.88 -2.06
C LYS A 60 18.35 -17.47 -3.05
#